data_AF-A0A7Z9E2G1-F1
#
_entry.id   AF-A0A7Z9E2G1-F1
#
_cell.length_a   1.000
_cell.length_b   1.000
_cell.length_c   1.000
_cell.angle_alpha   90.00
_cell.angle_beta   90.00
_cell.angle_gamma   90.00
#
_symmetry.space_group_name_H-M   'P 1'
#
loop_
_entity.id
_entity.type
_entity.pdbx_description
1 polymer ?
#
loop_
_entity_poly.entity_id
_entity_poly.type
_entity_poly.pdbx_seq_one_letter_code
_entity_poly.pdbx_strand_id
1 'polypeptide(L)'
;MKDYEVEMLTAFFAALTQQSKPLPADFVVQLNQISESLDLNQLDELITNSILGKNYDTIYNLLVSKSSFRNLGLDVIPNHKSEVENTTCTEVENLASRIPEQNLDEILTQIETRLHQETSTSLIKRICGNPNPSEAAKTIFLTSGF
;
A
#
# COMPACT_ATOMS: atom_id res chain seq x y z
N MET A 1 15.55 -2.36 -1.97
CA MET A 1 14.21 -2.53 -2.57
C MET A 1 13.93 -1.28 -3.37
N LYS A 2 13.42 -1.41 -4.59
CA LYS A 2 13.11 -0.27 -5.45
C LYS A 2 11.78 0.35 -5.04
N ASP A 3 11.55 1.61 -5.38
CA ASP A 3 10.33 2.33 -4.97
C ASP A 3 9.06 1.61 -5.43
N TYR A 4 9.04 1.09 -6.66
CA TYR A 4 7.88 0.32 -7.16
C TYR A 4 7.61 -0.96 -6.37
N GLU A 5 8.66 -1.63 -5.85
CA GLU A 5 8.52 -2.84 -5.04
C GLU A 5 7.94 -2.51 -3.65
N VAL A 6 8.28 -1.34 -3.12
CA VAL A 6 7.71 -0.79 -1.88
C VAL A 6 6.23 -0.49 -2.09
N GLU A 7 5.89 0.23 -3.14
CA GLU A 7 4.50 0.59 -3.47
C GLU A 7 3.64 -0.66 -3.71
N MET A 8 4.17 -1.64 -4.45
CA MET A 8 3.52 -2.94 -4.70
C MET A 8 3.25 -3.69 -3.39
N LEU A 9 4.25 -3.83 -2.51
CA LEU A 9 4.06 -4.50 -1.22
C LEU A 9 3.12 -3.74 -0.28
N THR A 10 3.21 -2.41 -0.25
CA THR A 10 2.32 -1.58 0.56
C THR A 10 0.88 -1.71 0.10
N ALA A 11 0.63 -1.65 -1.21
CA ALA A 11 -0.70 -1.86 -1.78
C ALA A 11 -1.24 -3.26 -1.50
N PHE A 12 -0.39 -4.28 -1.64
CA PHE A 12 -0.75 -5.67 -1.33
C PHE A 12 -1.16 -5.85 0.14
N PHE A 13 -0.33 -5.39 1.09
CA PHE A 13 -0.62 -5.51 2.51
C PHE A 13 -1.88 -4.72 2.91
N ALA A 14 -2.09 -3.54 2.34
CA ALA A 14 -3.30 -2.76 2.57
C ALA A 14 -4.54 -3.45 1.98
N ALA A 15 -4.43 -4.08 0.81
CA ALA A 15 -5.53 -4.88 0.24
C ALA A 15 -5.88 -6.08 1.13
N LEU A 16 -4.88 -6.74 1.74
CA LEU A 16 -5.10 -7.82 2.70
C LEU A 16 -5.79 -7.36 3.98
N THR A 17 -5.43 -6.19 4.53
CA THR A 17 -6.08 -5.68 5.77
C THR A 17 -7.52 -5.29 5.53
N GLN A 18 -7.86 -4.81 4.34
CA GLN A 18 -9.24 -4.45 3.96
C GLN A 18 -10.13 -5.66 3.62
N GLN A 19 -9.53 -6.85 3.52
CA GLN A 19 -10.28 -8.04 3.15
C GLN A 19 -11.23 -8.47 4.29
N SER A 20 -12.53 -8.52 3.97
CA SER A 20 -13.60 -8.91 4.92
C SER A 20 -14.01 -10.37 4.81
N LYS A 21 -13.73 -11.02 3.68
CA LYS A 21 -14.04 -12.44 3.43
C LYS A 21 -12.77 -13.30 3.46
N PRO A 22 -12.83 -14.55 3.95
CA PRO A 22 -11.71 -15.47 3.85
C PRO A 22 -11.20 -15.58 2.41
N LEU A 23 -9.88 -15.65 2.25
CA LEU A 23 -9.27 -15.89 0.95
C LEU A 23 -9.54 -17.34 0.49
N PRO A 24 -9.70 -17.59 -0.81
CA PRO A 24 -9.82 -18.95 -1.34
C PRO A 24 -8.60 -19.81 -0.97
N ALA A 25 -8.80 -21.08 -0.63
CA ALA A 25 -7.72 -21.98 -0.21
C ALA A 25 -6.61 -22.09 -1.27
N ASP A 26 -6.98 -22.21 -2.54
CA ASP A 26 -6.01 -22.30 -3.65
C ASP A 26 -5.16 -21.03 -3.79
N PHE A 27 -5.72 -19.87 -3.43
CA PHE A 27 -4.99 -18.61 -3.42
C PHE A 27 -4.01 -18.55 -2.24
N VAL A 28 -4.40 -19.04 -1.06
CA VAL A 28 -3.51 -19.12 0.11
C VAL A 28 -2.34 -20.08 -0.15
N VAL A 29 -2.56 -21.19 -0.85
CA VAL A 29 -1.47 -22.10 -1.24
C VAL A 29 -0.47 -21.42 -2.17
N GLN A 30 -0.95 -20.66 -3.16
CA GLN A 30 -0.07 -19.91 -4.06
C GLN A 30 0.71 -18.81 -3.32
N LEU A 31 0.08 -18.10 -2.37
CA LEU A 31 0.77 -17.14 -1.51
C LEU A 31 1.85 -17.81 -0.65
N ASN A 32 1.58 -19.00 -0.10
CA ASN A 32 2.57 -19.75 0.66
C ASN A 32 3.80 -20.09 -0.21
N GLN A 33 3.59 -20.57 -1.44
CA GLN A 33 4.67 -20.89 -2.38
C GLN A 33 5.52 -19.66 -2.73
N ILE A 34 4.87 -18.52 -2.97
CA ILE A 34 5.55 -17.23 -3.23
C ILE A 34 6.31 -16.76 -1.98
N SER A 35 5.84 -17.05 -0.77
CA SER A 35 6.56 -16.72 0.46
C SER A 35 7.89 -17.48 0.59
N GLU A 36 7.99 -18.66 -0.02
CA GLU A 36 9.20 -19.48 -0.06
C GLU A 36 10.16 -19.02 -1.16
N SER A 37 9.64 -18.74 -2.37
CA SER A 37 10.45 -18.29 -3.51
C SER A 37 10.87 -16.82 -3.43
N LEU A 38 10.06 -15.99 -2.74
CA LEU A 38 10.18 -14.53 -2.65
C LEU A 38 10.18 -13.83 -4.01
N ASP A 39 9.54 -14.43 -5.01
CA ASP A 39 9.39 -13.84 -6.34
C ASP A 39 8.28 -12.78 -6.35
N LEU A 40 8.68 -11.52 -6.28
CA LEU A 40 7.77 -10.38 -6.27
C LEU A 40 7.01 -10.19 -7.59
N ASN A 41 7.54 -10.66 -8.72
CA ASN A 41 6.81 -10.58 -9.99
C ASN A 41 5.66 -11.59 -10.03
N GLN A 42 5.88 -12.79 -9.49
CA GLN A 42 4.81 -13.78 -9.31
C GLN A 42 3.75 -13.29 -8.33
N LEU A 43 4.17 -12.57 -7.29
CA LEU A 43 3.25 -11.95 -6.34
C LEU A 43 2.34 -10.93 -7.03
N ASP A 44 2.91 -10.01 -7.80
CA ASP A 44 2.16 -9.00 -8.55
C ASP A 44 1.16 -9.65 -9.52
N GLU A 45 1.62 -10.59 -10.35
CA GLU A 45 0.77 -11.31 -11.32
C GLU A 45 -0.38 -12.06 -10.64
N LEU A 46 -0.09 -12.72 -9.50
CA LEU A 46 -1.10 -13.42 -8.72
C LEU A 46 -2.15 -12.45 -8.17
N ILE A 47 -1.73 -11.31 -7.61
CA ILE A 47 -2.65 -10.35 -6.98
C ILE A 47 -3.55 -9.69 -8.01
N THR A 48 -3.00 -9.22 -9.13
CA THR A 48 -3.76 -8.54 -10.19
C THR A 48 -4.89 -9.41 -10.73
N ASN A 49 -4.67 -10.73 -10.82
CA ASN A 49 -5.67 -11.68 -11.32
C ASN A 49 -6.57 -12.28 -10.23
N SER A 50 -6.52 -11.75 -9.00
CA SER A 50 -7.22 -12.32 -7.84
C SER A 50 -8.42 -11.50 -7.34
N ILE A 51 -9.05 -12.01 -6.28
CA ILE A 51 -10.08 -11.30 -5.53
C ILE A 51 -9.58 -9.99 -4.89
N LEU A 52 -8.27 -9.84 -4.69
CA LEU A 52 -7.65 -8.64 -4.15
C LEU A 52 -7.33 -7.61 -5.24
N GLY A 53 -7.30 -8.01 -6.52
CA GLY A 53 -6.79 -7.20 -7.63
C GLY A 53 -7.42 -5.81 -7.70
N LYS A 54 -8.75 -5.70 -7.57
CA LYS A 54 -9.43 -4.40 -7.62
C LYS A 54 -9.00 -3.44 -6.51
N ASN A 55 -8.88 -3.93 -5.27
CA ASN A 55 -8.47 -3.09 -4.13
C ASN A 55 -6.98 -2.77 -4.22
N TYR A 56 -6.17 -3.76 -4.60
CA TYR A 56 -4.76 -3.62 -4.87
C TYR A 56 -4.50 -2.52 -5.91
N ASP A 57 -5.11 -2.60 -7.09
CA ASP A 57 -4.93 -1.62 -8.16
C ASP A 57 -5.33 -0.21 -7.72
N THR A 58 -6.41 -0.09 -6.95
CA THR A 58 -6.87 1.20 -6.44
C THR A 58 -5.83 1.83 -5.51
N ILE A 59 -5.28 1.04 -4.59
CA ILE A 59 -4.29 1.51 -3.61
C ILE A 59 -2.93 1.75 -4.28
N TYR A 60 -2.52 0.87 -5.19
CA TYR A 60 -1.28 1.01 -5.94
C TYR A 60 -1.28 2.31 -6.77
N ASN A 61 -2.35 2.57 -7.52
CA ASN A 61 -2.49 3.83 -8.27
C ASN A 61 -2.49 5.06 -7.36
N LEU A 62 -3.10 4.97 -6.17
CA LEU A 62 -3.03 6.04 -5.18
C LEU A 62 -1.59 6.30 -4.73
N LEU A 63 -0.83 5.25 -4.40
CA LEU A 63 0.57 5.36 -3.97
C LEU A 63 1.45 5.95 -5.08
N VAL A 64 1.35 5.41 -6.30
CA VAL A 64 2.09 5.91 -7.47
C VAL A 64 1.76 7.39 -7.74
N SER A 65 0.49 7.78 -7.62
CA SER A 65 0.11 9.19 -7.79
C SER A 65 0.77 10.08 -6.73
N LYS A 66 0.75 9.69 -5.45
CA LYS A 66 1.39 10.41 -4.35
C LYS A 66 2.91 10.51 -4.54
N SER A 67 3.57 9.44 -4.99
CA SER A 67 5.00 9.43 -5.30
C SER A 67 5.33 10.36 -6.47
N SER A 68 4.49 10.38 -7.50
CA SER A 68 4.66 11.33 -8.62
C SER A 68 4.61 12.78 -8.15
N PHE A 69 3.70 13.12 -7.22
CA PHE A 69 3.62 14.46 -6.63
C PHE A 69 4.83 14.80 -5.76
N ARG A 70 5.37 13.84 -5.00
CA ARG A 70 6.61 14.05 -4.22
C ARG A 70 7.81 14.36 -5.13
N ASN A 71 7.87 13.73 -6.31
CA ASN A 71 8.94 13.97 -7.30
C ASN A 71 8.80 15.30 -8.06
N LEU A 72 7.69 16.03 -7.92
CA LEU A 72 7.51 17.36 -8.51
C LEU A 72 8.02 18.50 -7.61
N GLY A 73 8.39 18.23 -6.36
CA GLY A 73 8.62 19.25 -5.33
C GLY A 73 10.08 19.57 -4.96
N LEU A 74 11.09 19.05 -5.67
CA LEU A 74 12.50 19.18 -5.25
C LEU A 74 13.37 20.12 -6.10
N ASP A 75 12.88 20.63 -7.24
CA ASP A 75 13.70 21.50 -8.12
C ASP A 75 13.17 22.93 -8.29
N VAL A 76 12.06 23.31 -7.64
CA VAL A 76 11.54 24.67 -7.72
C VAL A 76 11.71 25.37 -6.38
N ILE A 77 12.80 26.14 -6.26
CA ILE A 77 12.88 27.21 -5.27
C ILE A 77 11.88 28.28 -5.73
N PRO A 78 10.81 28.59 -4.97
CA PRO A 78 9.89 29.66 -5.35
C PRO A 78 10.66 30.98 -5.28
N ASN A 79 11.02 31.52 -6.44
CA ASN A 79 11.69 32.82 -6.55
C ASN A 79 10.95 33.75 -7.52
N HIS A 80 9.63 33.60 -7.63
CA HIS A 80 8.79 34.47 -8.44
C HIS A 80 7.93 35.38 -7.56
N LYS A 81 8.15 36.70 -7.65
CA LYS A 81 7.49 37.74 -6.83
C LYS A 81 5.94 37.68 -6.85
N SER A 82 5.35 37.06 -7.88
CA SER A 82 3.90 36.93 -8.04
C SER A 82 3.23 35.98 -7.04
N GLU A 83 3.98 35.08 -6.39
CA GLU A 83 3.42 34.15 -5.39
C GLU A 83 3.15 34.83 -4.04
N VAL A 84 3.77 35.98 -3.77
CA VAL A 84 3.58 36.75 -2.53
C VAL A 84 2.29 37.59 -2.55
N GLU A 85 1.74 37.87 -3.73
CA GLU A 85 0.56 38.75 -3.89
C GLU A 85 -0.73 38.02 -4.28
N ASN A 86 -0.69 36.70 -4.51
CA ASN A 86 -1.90 35.97 -4.87
C ASN A 86 -2.73 35.61 -3.63
N THR A 87 -3.63 36.50 -3.25
CA THR A 87 -4.64 36.28 -2.18
C THR A 87 -5.82 35.40 -2.63
N THR A 88 -5.77 34.85 -3.84
CA THR A 88 -6.83 34.02 -4.39
C THR A 88 -6.46 32.54 -4.24
N CYS A 89 -6.62 32.01 -3.03
CA CYS A 89 -6.75 30.56 -2.86
C CYS A 89 -8.07 30.14 -3.52
N THR A 90 -8.02 29.71 -4.79
CA THR A 90 -9.03 28.79 -5.28
C THR A 90 -8.69 27.44 -4.67
N GLU A 91 -9.29 27.15 -3.51
CA GLU A 91 -9.26 25.82 -2.91
C GLU A 91 -9.72 24.83 -3.98
N VAL A 92 -8.79 24.01 -4.47
CA VAL A 92 -9.13 22.91 -5.34
C VAL A 92 -9.82 21.88 -4.44
N GLU A 93 -11.13 21.72 -4.60
CA GLU A 93 -11.88 20.68 -3.91
C GLU A 93 -11.30 19.32 -4.30
N ASN A 94 -10.46 18.76 -3.42
CA ASN A 94 -10.08 17.36 -3.45
C ASN A 94 -11.31 16.54 -3.06
N LEU A 95 -12.19 16.27 -4.04
CA LEU A 95 -13.24 15.28 -3.89
C LEU A 95 -12.58 13.89 -3.85
N ALA A 96 -12.15 13.50 -2.65
CA ALA A 96 -11.81 12.13 -2.35
C ALA A 96 -13.02 11.25 -2.67
N SER A 97 -12.87 10.40 -3.70
CA SER A 97 -13.82 9.35 -3.98
C SER A 97 -13.91 8.45 -2.75
N ARG A 98 -15.06 8.45 -2.07
CA ARG A 98 -15.39 7.64 -0.89
C ARG A 98 -15.17 6.14 -1.15
N ILE A 99 -13.94 5.68 -1.00
CA ILE A 99 -13.61 4.42 -0.36
C ILE A 99 -13.94 4.64 1.13
N PRO A 100 -14.43 3.67 1.92
CA PRO A 100 -14.69 3.91 3.34
C PRO A 100 -13.43 4.46 4.02
N GLU A 101 -13.40 5.78 4.24
CA GLU A 101 -12.24 6.62 4.55
C GLU A 101 -11.68 6.43 5.95
N GLN A 102 -12.26 5.54 6.74
CA GLN A 102 -11.80 5.34 8.11
C GLN A 102 -10.58 4.43 8.07
N ASN A 103 -9.42 5.07 7.89
CA ASN A 103 -8.07 4.64 8.26
C ASN A 103 -7.15 4.14 7.13
N LEU A 104 -7.46 4.28 5.84
CA LEU A 104 -6.49 3.86 4.80
C LEU A 104 -5.14 4.58 4.95
N ASP A 105 -5.10 5.89 5.16
CA ASP A 105 -3.84 6.61 5.37
C ASP A 105 -3.09 6.15 6.64
N GLU A 106 -3.81 5.82 7.71
CA GLU A 106 -3.22 5.27 8.93
C GLU A 106 -2.63 3.87 8.69
N ILE A 107 -3.36 3.01 7.97
CA ILE A 107 -2.92 1.68 7.56
C ILE A 107 -1.66 1.76 6.71
N LEU A 108 -1.65 2.64 5.70
CA LEU A 108 -0.48 2.86 4.84
C LEU A 108 0.72 3.31 5.69
N THR A 109 0.52 4.24 6.62
CA THR A 109 1.57 4.72 7.53
C THR A 109 2.12 3.59 8.42
N GLN A 110 1.25 2.74 8.97
CA GLN A 110 1.65 1.59 9.78
C GLN A 110 2.43 0.56 8.95
N ILE A 111 2.00 0.30 7.71
CA ILE A 111 2.69 -0.62 6.79
C ILE A 111 4.07 -0.07 6.43
N GLU A 112 4.18 1.20 6.04
CA GLU A 112 5.46 1.86 5.74
C GLU A 112 6.39 1.79 6.95
N THR A 113 5.89 2.14 8.14
CA THR A 113 6.65 2.07 9.39
C THR A 113 7.21 0.67 9.64
N ARG A 114 6.39 -0.37 9.45
CA ARG A 114 6.83 -1.77 9.61
C ARG A 114 7.81 -2.22 8.54
N LEU A 115 7.63 -1.80 7.29
CA LEU A 115 8.59 -2.06 6.20
C LEU A 115 9.95 -1.39 6.44
N HIS A 116 9.99 -0.30 7.21
CA HIS A 116 11.24 0.34 7.65
C HIS A 116 11.87 -0.34 8.88
N GLN A 117 11.06 -0.91 9.78
CA GLN A 117 11.52 -1.56 11.01
C GLN A 117 11.93 -3.02 10.81
N GLU A 118 11.27 -3.73 9.91
CA GLU A 118 11.47 -5.15 9.61
C GLU A 118 11.79 -5.35 8.13
N THR A 119 12.52 -6.42 7.80
CA THR A 119 12.81 -6.73 6.38
C THR A 119 11.53 -7.14 5.65
N SER A 120 11.37 -6.67 4.41
CA SER A 120 10.22 -7.04 3.56
C SER A 120 10.07 -8.55 3.42
N THR A 121 11.18 -9.28 3.29
CA THR A 121 11.21 -10.75 3.30
C THR A 121 10.59 -11.36 4.56
N SER A 122 10.88 -10.81 5.75
CA SER A 122 10.30 -11.29 7.01
C SER A 122 8.79 -11.11 7.03
N LEU A 123 8.33 -9.92 6.62
CA LEU A 123 6.90 -9.59 6.56
C LEU A 123 6.15 -10.48 5.56
N ILE A 124 6.71 -10.68 4.36
CA ILE A 124 6.15 -11.58 3.35
C ILE A 124 6.02 -12.99 3.91
N LYS A 125 7.06 -13.53 4.55
CA LYS A 125 7.00 -14.89 5.13
C LYS A 125 5.97 -15.02 6.24
N ARG A 126 5.88 -14.03 7.13
CA ARG A 126 4.93 -14.04 8.26
C ARG A 126 3.48 -13.92 7.82
N ILE A 127 3.22 -13.14 6.77
CA ILE A 127 1.87 -12.85 6.26
C ILE A 127 1.45 -13.91 5.24
N CYS A 128 2.22 -14.06 4.15
CA CYS A 128 1.88 -14.97 3.06
C CYS A 128 2.07 -16.44 3.44
N GLY A 129 2.96 -16.75 4.39
CA GLY A 129 3.15 -18.10 4.94
C GLY A 129 2.10 -18.50 6.00
N ASN A 130 1.14 -17.64 6.30
CA ASN A 130 0.12 -17.88 7.31
C ASN A 130 -1.08 -18.62 6.70
N PRO A 131 -1.73 -19.57 7.42
CA PRO A 131 -2.99 -20.17 6.97
C PRO A 131 -4.13 -19.15 6.78
N ASN A 132 -4.05 -17.98 7.41
CA ASN A 132 -4.96 -16.86 7.21
C ASN A 132 -4.17 -15.54 6.98
N PRO A 133 -3.73 -15.28 5.74
CA PRO A 133 -2.91 -14.11 5.42
C PRO A 133 -3.58 -12.77 5.73
N SER A 134 -4.90 -12.69 5.54
CA SER A 134 -5.67 -11.48 5.86
C SER A 134 -5.66 -11.16 7.36
N GLU A 135 -5.81 -12.17 8.21
CA GLU A 135 -5.79 -11.97 9.66
C GLU A 135 -4.39 -11.68 10.17
N ALA A 136 -3.36 -12.31 9.59
CA ALA A 136 -1.97 -12.02 9.89
C ALA A 136 -1.61 -10.55 9.56
N ALA A 137 -2.04 -10.06 8.39
CA ALA A 137 -1.85 -8.66 8.01
C ALA A 137 -2.54 -7.70 8.99
N LYS A 138 -3.81 -7.96 9.34
CA LYS A 138 -4.53 -7.16 10.35
C LYS A 138 -3.82 -7.18 11.70
N THR A 139 -3.33 -8.34 12.12
CA THR A 139 -2.63 -8.49 13.40
C THR A 139 -1.33 -7.67 13.43
N ILE A 140 -0.58 -7.67 12.33
CA ILE A 140 0.72 -6.99 12.26
C ILE A 140 0.56 -5.48 12.13
N PHE A 141 -0.39 -5.03 11.33
CA PHE A 141 -0.55 -3.61 11.01
C PHE A 141 -1.57 -2.93 11.92
N LEU A 142 -2.75 -3.51 12.14
CA LEU A 142 -3.88 -2.84 12.82
C LEU A 142 -3.92 -3.02 14.35
N THR A 143 -3.40 -4.12 14.90
CA THR A 143 -3.33 -4.26 16.36
C THR A 143 -2.13 -3.51 16.91
N SER A 144 -2.40 -2.30 17.38
CA SER A 144 -1.50 -1.51 18.22
C SER A 144 -1.21 -2.28 19.52
N GLY A 145 -0.04 -2.93 19.57
CA GLY A 145 0.56 -3.41 20.81
C GLY A 145 1.73 -2.49 21.19
N PHE A 146 1.43 -1.39 21.87
CA PHE A 146 2.34 -0.70 22.78
C PHE A 146 1.58 -0.32 24.05
#